data_AF-A0A9W9BQ77-F1
#
_entry.id   AF-A0A9W9BQ77-F1
#
_cell.length_a   1.000
_cell.length_b   1.000
_cell.length_c   1.000
_cell.angle_alpha   90.00
_cell.angle_beta   90.00
_cell.angle_gamma   90.00
#
_symmetry.space_group_name_H-M   'P 1'
#
loop_
_entity.id
_entity.type
_entity.pdbx_description
1 polymer ?
#
loop_
_entity_poly.entity_id
_entity_poly.type
_entity_poly.pdbx_seq_one_letter_code
_entity_poly.pdbx_strand_id
1 'polypeptide(L)'
;MESTYSGKSMVALILPLKGDYETALKFLDDLFTQRSLPSCDAECTLGKVGPHHVVLVTGPGNTSAADSAASIVPILLKEYPSICASLLVGVGAIAPSDGLAQAGNIVVGLSQSYESGLIQFDAERSQSDQRLHVKGLWRHDEWRSYFDRHMSKMAAPSIAATPAQDSPPWFNLTQGAPVIRKGRVGSSSQPMSDPMLIQELASDNNIVCFERAAAEVQERPPFVVVCGVVQGGPCLPRQENASKIASAYAMFLVYHLKPLEPAGEHGLGYHFIYQPLNLEGSPFRLLRLHCGTENPIKCSLFKADLDDSDSFSEYEALWYARSDSSASETIEVDGRIMAITASLHDALQHLRYSNKDRIVWEDSICIDQSNIMECGHQVAQMGTIYKNAENAIVWLGSVDESDISLLSALGSLQQKVTSLGFGGWQPGDERWKQAWEQLDGKEILEDLHLQLTSGLMELTQKPWFTRVRDLKEMAKEKRAEIHYSSRTIGAECLALIPWLLGHEISQQPPAVLDILPTS
;
A
#
# COMPACT_ATOMS: atom_id res chain seq x y z
N MET A 1 -14.52 -25.76 22.76
CA MET A 1 -15.26 -25.40 21.52
C MET A 1 -14.35 -24.88 20.42
N GLU A 2 -13.09 -24.50 20.72
CA GLU A 2 -12.05 -24.16 19.72
C GLU A 2 -11.66 -25.33 18.78
N SER A 3 -11.99 -26.58 19.11
CA SER A 3 -11.48 -27.76 18.41
C SER A 3 -12.17 -28.08 17.08
N THR A 4 -13.31 -27.48 16.74
CA THR A 4 -14.11 -27.90 15.56
C THR A 4 -13.79 -27.12 14.28
N TYR A 5 -13.14 -25.95 14.38
CA TYR A 5 -12.84 -25.06 13.25
C TYR A 5 -11.36 -24.66 13.15
N SER A 6 -10.52 -25.22 14.02
CA SER A 6 -9.06 -25.17 13.91
C SER A 6 -8.62 -25.58 12.49
N GLY A 7 -7.94 -24.67 11.79
CA GLY A 7 -7.36 -24.92 10.46
C GLY A 7 -8.22 -24.52 9.25
N LYS A 8 -9.40 -23.91 9.43
CA LYS A 8 -10.21 -23.41 8.29
C LYS A 8 -10.17 -21.89 8.19
N SER A 9 -9.89 -21.39 6.98
CA SER A 9 -10.00 -19.98 6.61
C SER A 9 -11.45 -19.49 6.76
N MET A 10 -11.62 -18.36 7.45
CA MET A 10 -12.91 -17.72 7.65
C MET A 10 -13.01 -16.36 6.94
N VAL A 11 -14.21 -16.03 6.49
CA VAL A 11 -14.55 -14.69 5.99
C VAL A 11 -15.45 -13.98 6.99
N ALA A 12 -15.06 -12.80 7.45
CA ALA A 12 -15.88 -11.99 8.33
C ALA A 12 -16.79 -11.05 7.54
N LEU A 13 -18.05 -10.91 7.98
CA LEU A 13 -18.92 -9.82 7.55
C LEU A 13 -19.34 -9.00 8.77
N ILE A 14 -18.99 -7.72 8.74
CA ILE A 14 -19.35 -6.74 9.75
C ILE A 14 -20.56 -5.98 9.23
N LEU A 15 -21.65 -6.09 10.00
CA LEU A 15 -22.98 -5.63 9.62
C LEU A 15 -23.45 -4.66 10.72
N PRO A 16 -23.15 -3.36 10.60
CA PRO A 16 -23.40 -2.39 11.68
C PRO A 16 -24.88 -2.23 12.04
N LEU A 17 -25.80 -2.56 11.12
CA LEU A 17 -27.24 -2.51 11.36
C LEU A 17 -27.83 -3.90 11.55
N LYS A 18 -28.72 -4.05 12.53
CA LYS A 18 -29.40 -5.33 12.81
C LYS A 18 -30.18 -5.86 11.60
N GLY A 19 -30.83 -4.98 10.84
CA GLY A 19 -31.56 -5.38 9.62
C GLY A 19 -30.66 -5.93 8.51
N ASP A 20 -29.40 -5.49 8.46
CA ASP A 20 -28.39 -6.00 7.52
C ASP A 20 -27.92 -7.38 7.94
N TYR A 21 -27.70 -7.56 9.24
CA TYR A 21 -27.39 -8.85 9.85
C TYR A 21 -28.48 -9.90 9.63
N GLU A 22 -29.74 -9.55 9.92
CA GLU A 22 -30.90 -10.41 9.64
C GLU A 22 -31.05 -10.73 8.15
N THR A 23 -30.63 -9.82 7.27
CA THR A 23 -30.60 -10.07 5.84
C THR A 23 -29.52 -11.07 5.49
N ALA A 24 -28.28 -10.87 5.95
CA ALA A 24 -27.17 -11.78 5.70
C ALA A 24 -27.43 -13.20 6.23
N LEU A 25 -28.08 -13.35 7.39
CA LEU A 25 -28.46 -14.67 7.94
C LEU A 25 -29.26 -15.53 6.96
N LYS A 26 -30.08 -14.91 6.09
CA LYS A 26 -30.89 -15.63 5.09
C LYS A 26 -30.08 -16.22 3.94
N PHE A 27 -28.81 -15.84 3.80
CA PHE A 27 -27.89 -16.30 2.76
C PHE A 27 -26.93 -17.39 3.26
N LEU A 28 -27.00 -17.77 4.54
CA LEU A 28 -26.24 -18.91 5.05
C LEU A 28 -26.79 -20.21 4.44
N ASP A 29 -25.90 -21.02 3.87
CA ASP A 29 -26.23 -22.40 3.46
C ASP A 29 -26.43 -23.27 4.70
N ASP A 30 -25.53 -23.10 5.68
CA ASP A 30 -25.57 -23.78 6.97
C ASP A 30 -25.34 -22.76 8.10
N LEU A 31 -26.20 -22.80 9.12
CA LEU A 31 -25.98 -22.10 10.39
C LEU A 31 -25.33 -23.07 11.38
N PHE A 32 -24.16 -22.71 11.91
CA PHE A 32 -23.44 -23.55 12.88
C PHE A 32 -23.75 -23.13 14.31
N THR A 33 -23.52 -21.86 14.64
CA THR A 33 -23.67 -21.34 16.01
C THR A 33 -24.08 -19.88 15.97
N GLN A 34 -24.97 -19.46 16.87
CA GLN A 34 -25.27 -18.06 17.13
C GLN A 34 -25.04 -17.77 18.62
N ARG A 35 -24.32 -16.69 18.93
CA ARG A 35 -23.97 -16.28 20.30
C ARG A 35 -23.87 -14.77 20.43
N SER A 36 -24.02 -14.25 21.65
CA SER A 36 -23.59 -12.88 21.98
C SER A 36 -22.10 -12.91 22.37
N LEU A 37 -21.34 -11.93 21.88
CA LEU A 37 -19.96 -11.67 22.27
C LEU A 37 -19.98 -10.83 23.56
N PRO A 38 -19.66 -11.42 24.73
CA PRO A 38 -19.88 -10.76 26.03
C PRO A 38 -19.09 -9.46 26.18
N SER A 39 -17.95 -9.36 25.48
CA SER A 39 -17.02 -8.23 25.54
C SER A 39 -17.58 -6.93 24.93
N CYS A 40 -18.54 -7.02 24.00
CA CYS A 40 -19.13 -5.87 23.31
C CYS A 40 -20.64 -5.96 23.09
N ASP A 41 -21.30 -6.98 23.64
CA ASP A 41 -22.73 -7.27 23.44
C ASP A 41 -23.13 -7.34 21.95
N ALA A 42 -22.21 -7.81 21.12
CA ALA A 42 -22.43 -8.00 19.69
C ALA A 42 -23.04 -9.37 19.41
N GLU A 43 -24.05 -9.43 18.55
CA GLU A 43 -24.57 -10.71 18.04
C GLU A 43 -23.61 -11.25 16.98
N CYS A 44 -23.20 -12.51 17.15
CA CYS A 44 -22.26 -13.19 16.27
C CYS A 44 -22.82 -14.55 15.84
N THR A 45 -22.86 -14.77 14.52
CA THR A 45 -23.24 -16.07 13.93
C THR A 45 -22.11 -16.64 13.10
N LEU A 46 -21.79 -17.90 13.35
CA LEU A 46 -20.90 -18.71 12.53
C LEU A 46 -21.75 -19.58 11.59
N GLY A 47 -21.38 -19.63 10.32
CA GLY A 47 -22.06 -20.45 9.33
C GLY A 47 -21.21 -20.72 8.11
N LYS A 48 -21.88 -21.10 7.02
CA LYS A 48 -21.26 -21.42 5.73
C LYS A 48 -21.97 -20.72 4.58
N VAL A 49 -21.17 -20.28 3.61
CA VAL A 49 -21.64 -19.71 2.33
C VAL A 49 -20.74 -20.22 1.22
N GLY A 50 -21.29 -21.01 0.30
CA GLY A 50 -20.54 -21.70 -0.74
C GLY A 50 -19.41 -22.53 -0.13
N PRO A 51 -18.15 -22.35 -0.55
CA PRO A 51 -17.02 -23.08 0.03
C PRO A 51 -16.49 -22.48 1.34
N HIS A 52 -16.99 -21.32 1.80
CA HIS A 52 -16.38 -20.55 2.88
C HIS A 52 -17.09 -20.73 4.22
N HIS A 53 -16.30 -20.72 5.30
CA HIS A 53 -16.82 -20.52 6.65
C HIS A 53 -16.94 -19.01 6.88
N VAL A 54 -18.07 -18.56 7.40
CA VAL A 54 -18.33 -17.14 7.58
C VAL A 54 -18.64 -16.81 9.03
N VAL A 55 -18.17 -15.65 9.47
CA VAL A 55 -18.53 -15.05 10.76
C VAL A 55 -19.30 -13.76 10.48
N LEU A 56 -20.60 -13.77 10.76
CA LEU A 56 -21.46 -12.58 10.68
C LEU A 56 -21.50 -11.92 12.04
N VAL A 57 -21.28 -10.60 12.12
CA VAL A 57 -21.31 -9.87 13.40
C VAL A 57 -22.07 -8.56 13.26
N THR A 58 -22.90 -8.26 14.24
CA THR A 58 -23.59 -6.96 14.40
C THR A 58 -23.53 -6.48 15.83
N GLY A 59 -23.50 -5.16 16.03
CA GLY A 59 -23.39 -4.58 17.37
C GLY A 59 -24.72 -4.56 18.12
N PRO A 60 -24.73 -4.01 19.35
CA PRO A 60 -25.89 -3.98 20.24
C PRO A 60 -27.07 -3.13 19.73
N GLY A 61 -26.97 -2.50 18.56
CA GLY A 61 -28.05 -1.76 17.90
C GLY A 61 -28.44 -0.42 18.54
N ASN A 62 -27.77 -0.03 19.63
CA ASN A 62 -27.98 1.22 20.37
C ASN A 62 -26.88 2.27 20.16
N THR A 63 -25.85 1.95 19.37
CA THR A 63 -24.74 2.84 19.04
C THR A 63 -24.83 3.31 17.59
N SER A 64 -24.01 4.30 17.21
CA SER A 64 -23.86 4.64 15.79
C SER A 64 -23.23 3.48 15.01
N ALA A 65 -23.39 3.48 13.68
CA ALA A 65 -22.75 2.48 12.83
C ALA A 65 -21.22 2.49 12.95
N ALA A 66 -20.63 3.68 13.08
CA ALA A 66 -19.19 3.86 13.25
C ALA A 66 -18.69 3.24 14.56
N ASP A 67 -19.36 3.57 15.68
CA ASP A 67 -18.99 3.05 17.00
C ASP A 67 -19.22 1.53 17.11
N SER A 68 -20.28 1.04 16.46
CA SER A 68 -20.55 -0.39 16.37
C SER A 68 -19.42 -1.11 15.65
N ALA A 69 -18.99 -0.62 14.49
CA ALA A 69 -17.89 -1.25 13.76
C ALA A 69 -16.57 -1.17 14.55
N ALA A 70 -16.25 0.01 15.10
CA ALA A 70 -15.02 0.26 15.85
C ALA A 70 -14.86 -0.65 17.08
N SER A 71 -15.96 -0.94 17.78
CA SER A 71 -15.96 -1.83 18.95
C SER A 71 -15.91 -3.32 18.57
N ILE A 72 -16.54 -3.73 17.48
CA ILE A 72 -16.60 -5.14 17.04
C ILE A 72 -15.26 -5.61 16.50
N VAL A 73 -14.62 -4.80 15.65
CA VAL A 73 -13.46 -5.21 14.86
C VAL A 73 -12.33 -5.81 15.73
N PRO A 74 -11.84 -5.14 16.79
CA PRO A 74 -10.71 -5.67 17.57
C PRO A 74 -11.05 -6.99 18.25
N ILE A 75 -12.29 -7.14 18.72
CA ILE A 75 -12.76 -8.34 19.40
C ILE A 75 -12.89 -9.50 18.40
N LEU A 76 -13.44 -9.22 17.22
CA LEU A 76 -13.61 -10.20 16.16
C LEU A 76 -12.27 -10.79 15.72
N LEU A 77 -11.26 -9.95 15.50
CA LEU A 77 -9.92 -10.40 15.12
C LEU A 77 -9.22 -11.19 16.23
N LYS A 78 -9.45 -10.81 17.49
CA LYS A 78 -8.90 -11.50 18.64
C LYS A 78 -9.54 -12.88 18.87
N GLU A 79 -10.86 -12.99 18.74
CA GLU A 79 -11.58 -14.25 18.97
C GLU A 79 -11.50 -15.23 17.80
N TYR A 80 -11.33 -14.74 16.58
CA TYR A 80 -11.31 -15.56 15.38
C TYR A 80 -10.03 -15.29 14.55
N PRO A 81 -8.86 -15.77 15.03
CA PRO A 81 -7.57 -15.50 14.38
C PRO A 81 -7.41 -16.12 12.99
N SER A 82 -8.28 -17.07 12.60
CA SER A 82 -8.32 -17.66 11.26
C SER A 82 -9.25 -16.95 10.28
N ILE A 83 -9.82 -15.79 10.65
CA ILE A 83 -10.32 -14.86 9.64
C ILE A 83 -9.16 -14.54 8.71
N CYS A 84 -9.42 -14.57 7.41
CA CYS A 84 -8.44 -14.29 6.35
C CYS A 84 -8.91 -13.14 5.45
N ALA A 85 -10.21 -12.92 5.33
CA ALA A 85 -10.79 -11.80 4.60
C ALA A 85 -11.98 -11.23 5.37
N SER A 86 -12.24 -9.93 5.19
CA SER A 86 -13.36 -9.29 5.86
C SER A 86 -14.08 -8.30 4.95
N LEU A 87 -15.40 -8.23 5.08
CA LEU A 87 -16.25 -7.25 4.40
C LEU A 87 -16.97 -6.41 5.45
N LEU A 88 -16.99 -5.09 5.26
CA LEU A 88 -17.76 -4.18 6.10
C LEU A 88 -18.88 -3.56 5.25
N VAL A 89 -20.13 -3.73 5.68
CA VAL A 89 -21.27 -3.14 4.99
C VAL A 89 -21.38 -1.66 5.38
N GLY A 90 -21.24 -0.79 4.38
CA GLY A 90 -21.30 0.65 4.56
C GLY A 90 -22.72 1.15 4.82
N VAL A 91 -22.86 2.15 5.69
CA VAL A 91 -24.17 2.63 6.15
C VAL A 91 -24.47 4.04 5.64
N GLY A 92 -25.62 4.17 4.97
CA GLY A 92 -26.13 5.46 4.50
C GLY A 92 -25.26 6.08 3.40
N ALA A 93 -24.73 5.25 2.51
CA ALA A 93 -23.77 5.70 1.51
C ALA A 93 -24.42 6.67 0.49
N ILE A 94 -23.83 7.84 0.31
CA ILE A 94 -24.26 8.86 -0.65
C ILE A 94 -23.22 9.02 -1.75
N ALA A 95 -23.67 9.29 -2.98
CA ALA A 95 -22.79 9.55 -4.11
C ALA A 95 -22.99 10.99 -4.62
N PRO A 96 -21.96 11.61 -5.20
CA PRO A 96 -22.09 12.90 -5.87
C PRO A 96 -23.09 12.81 -7.04
N SER A 97 -23.86 13.88 -7.27
CA SER A 97 -24.98 13.88 -8.24
C SER A 97 -24.52 13.57 -9.66
N ASP A 98 -23.35 14.09 -10.05
CA ASP A 98 -22.73 13.85 -11.36
C ASP A 98 -21.61 12.77 -11.27
N GLY A 99 -21.69 11.95 -10.23
CA GLY A 99 -20.73 10.89 -9.91
C GLY A 99 -20.83 9.64 -10.79
N LEU A 100 -19.85 8.76 -10.61
CA LEU A 100 -19.86 7.43 -11.22
C LEU A 100 -20.97 6.53 -10.65
N ALA A 101 -21.31 6.69 -9.36
CA ALA A 101 -22.31 5.88 -8.70
C ALA A 101 -23.65 6.63 -8.57
N GLN A 102 -24.74 5.90 -8.76
CA GLN A 102 -26.10 6.40 -8.61
C GLN A 102 -26.85 5.61 -7.54
N ALA A 103 -28.00 6.12 -7.09
CA ALA A 103 -28.83 5.40 -6.13
C ALA A 103 -29.23 4.00 -6.63
N GLY A 104 -29.16 3.02 -5.73
CA GLY A 104 -29.33 1.60 -6.07
C GLY A 104 -28.10 0.93 -6.67
N ASN A 105 -27.03 1.69 -6.96
CA ASN A 105 -25.74 1.09 -7.28
C ASN A 105 -25.08 0.54 -6.01
N ILE A 106 -24.18 -0.40 -6.20
CA ILE A 106 -23.28 -0.88 -5.16
C ILE A 106 -21.88 -0.39 -5.46
N VAL A 107 -21.22 0.18 -4.46
CA VAL A 107 -19.82 0.61 -4.54
C VAL A 107 -18.98 -0.30 -3.67
N VAL A 108 -17.94 -0.88 -4.26
CA VAL A 108 -16.94 -1.69 -3.56
C VAL A 108 -15.68 -0.85 -3.42
N GLY A 109 -15.22 -0.69 -2.17
CA GLY A 109 -14.05 0.09 -1.76
C GLY A 109 -12.73 -0.52 -2.25
N LEU A 110 -12.51 -0.53 -3.56
CA LEU A 110 -11.31 -1.04 -4.23
C LEU A 110 -10.84 0.00 -5.23
N SER A 111 -9.60 0.49 -5.10
CA SER A 111 -9.03 1.41 -6.09
C SER A 111 -8.26 0.67 -7.19
N GLN A 112 -8.27 1.23 -8.40
CA GLN A 112 -7.59 0.67 -9.58
C GLN A 112 -6.09 0.95 -9.59
N SER A 113 -5.59 1.82 -8.71
CA SER A 113 -4.18 2.22 -8.54
C SER A 113 -3.68 1.87 -7.12
N TYR A 114 -2.44 2.22 -6.76
CA TYR A 114 -1.90 2.12 -5.38
C TYR A 114 -2.58 3.07 -4.37
N GLU A 115 -3.74 3.60 -4.74
CA GLU A 115 -4.55 4.48 -3.93
C GLU A 115 -5.38 3.69 -2.91
N SER A 116 -5.66 4.32 -1.78
CA SER A 116 -6.53 3.74 -0.76
C SER A 116 -7.93 3.46 -1.31
N GLY A 117 -8.48 2.28 -1.03
CA GLY A 117 -9.87 1.93 -1.32
C GLY A 117 -10.86 2.58 -0.34
N LEU A 118 -10.37 3.01 0.83
CA LEU A 118 -11.15 3.71 1.84
C LEU A 118 -10.36 4.89 2.42
N ILE A 119 -11.04 6.02 2.58
CA ILE A 119 -10.54 7.24 3.19
C ILE A 119 -11.41 7.59 4.39
N GLN A 120 -10.85 7.60 5.59
CA GLN A 120 -11.52 8.16 6.77
C GLN A 120 -11.27 9.67 6.84
N PHE A 121 -12.29 10.48 7.09
CA PHE A 121 -12.15 11.94 7.15
C PHE A 121 -13.05 12.58 8.21
N ASP A 122 -12.70 13.79 8.62
CA ASP A 122 -13.48 14.63 9.53
C ASP A 122 -14.48 15.47 8.72
N ALA A 123 -15.76 15.08 8.74
CA ALA A 123 -16.79 15.76 7.97
C ALA A 123 -17.14 17.16 8.49
N GLU A 124 -17.01 17.43 9.80
CA GLU A 124 -17.31 18.76 10.35
C GLU A 124 -16.25 19.75 9.90
N ARG A 125 -14.98 19.37 10.07
CA ARG A 125 -13.86 20.20 9.64
C ARG A 125 -13.82 20.35 8.12
N SER A 126 -14.13 19.29 7.37
CA SER A 126 -14.19 19.36 5.90
C SER A 126 -15.30 20.28 5.40
N GLN A 127 -16.44 20.33 6.08
CA GLN A 127 -17.52 21.27 5.76
C GLN A 127 -17.15 22.71 6.12
N SER A 128 -16.52 22.94 7.27
CA SER A 128 -16.06 24.26 7.70
C SER A 128 -15.04 24.86 6.73
N ASP A 129 -14.02 24.07 6.38
CA ASP A 129 -12.84 24.56 5.66
C ASP A 129 -12.95 24.35 4.14
N GLN A 130 -14.08 23.79 3.67
CA GLN A 130 -14.35 23.45 2.26
C GLN A 130 -13.23 22.63 1.60
N ARG A 131 -12.62 21.71 2.35
CA ARG A 131 -11.52 20.86 1.89
C ARG A 131 -11.53 19.53 2.64
N LEU A 132 -11.08 18.45 2.01
CA LEU A 132 -11.07 17.15 2.68
C LEU A 132 -10.03 17.12 3.82
N HIS A 133 -10.49 16.92 5.06
CA HIS A 133 -9.66 16.72 6.24
C HIS A 133 -9.54 15.24 6.56
N VAL A 134 -8.51 14.61 6.00
CA VAL A 134 -8.32 13.17 6.12
C VAL A 134 -7.79 12.76 7.49
N LYS A 135 -8.40 11.72 8.09
CA LYS A 135 -8.01 11.07 9.35
C LYS A 135 -7.19 9.78 9.11
N GLY A 136 -7.51 9.02 8.06
CA GLY A 136 -6.87 7.74 7.78
C GLY A 136 -7.01 7.31 6.32
N LEU A 137 -6.02 6.60 5.78
CA LEU A 137 -6.02 6.03 4.43
C LEU A 137 -5.85 4.52 4.51
N TRP A 138 -6.68 3.79 3.80
CA TRP A 138 -6.71 2.34 3.88
C TRP A 138 -6.39 1.74 2.52
N ARG A 139 -5.16 1.24 2.36
CA ARG A 139 -4.70 0.57 1.15
C ARG A 139 -5.03 -0.92 1.23
N HIS A 140 -5.34 -1.52 0.09
CA HIS A 140 -5.67 -2.94 -0.02
C HIS A 140 -4.62 -3.70 -0.82
N ASP A 141 -3.34 -3.32 -0.73
CA ASP A 141 -2.29 -3.81 -1.64
C ASP A 141 -2.18 -5.34 -1.66
N GLU A 142 -2.33 -6.00 -0.51
CA GLU A 142 -2.23 -7.46 -0.36
C GLU A 142 -3.40 -8.22 -1.02
N TRP A 143 -4.60 -7.61 -1.06
CA TRP A 143 -5.83 -8.24 -1.55
C TRP A 143 -6.31 -7.67 -2.88
N ARG A 144 -5.75 -6.56 -3.35
CA ARG A 144 -6.11 -5.96 -4.64
C ARG A 144 -5.89 -6.96 -5.76
N SER A 145 -4.74 -7.63 -5.80
CA SER A 145 -4.46 -8.68 -6.78
C SER A 145 -5.37 -9.91 -6.64
N TYR A 146 -5.89 -10.20 -5.43
CA TYR A 146 -6.86 -11.28 -5.21
C TYR A 146 -8.27 -10.85 -5.67
N PHE A 147 -8.79 -9.75 -5.15
CA PHE A 147 -10.10 -9.23 -5.54
C PHE A 147 -10.12 -8.83 -7.00
N ASP A 148 -9.12 -8.17 -7.59
CA ASP A 148 -9.16 -7.80 -9.01
C ASP A 148 -9.10 -9.00 -9.94
N ARG A 149 -8.30 -10.02 -9.63
CA ARG A 149 -8.21 -11.25 -10.45
C ARG A 149 -9.50 -12.09 -10.41
N HIS A 150 -10.30 -11.94 -9.34
CA HIS A 150 -11.56 -12.69 -9.16
C HIS A 150 -12.82 -11.85 -9.47
N MET A 151 -12.81 -10.56 -9.18
CA MET A 151 -13.89 -9.59 -9.42
C MET A 151 -13.89 -9.03 -10.84
N SER A 152 -12.75 -8.99 -11.55
CA SER A 152 -12.73 -8.60 -12.97
C SER A 152 -13.62 -9.52 -13.82
N LYS A 153 -13.80 -10.77 -13.39
CA LYS A 153 -14.73 -11.74 -14.00
C LYS A 153 -16.19 -11.57 -13.56
N MET A 154 -16.44 -10.84 -12.48
CA MET A 154 -17.78 -10.55 -11.94
C MET A 154 -18.26 -9.13 -12.27
N ALA A 155 -17.46 -8.32 -12.99
CA ALA A 155 -17.77 -6.94 -13.30
C ALA A 155 -18.96 -6.75 -14.27
N ALA A 156 -19.55 -7.84 -14.75
CA ALA A 156 -20.92 -7.86 -15.24
C ALA A 156 -21.40 -9.32 -15.27
N PRO A 157 -22.17 -9.81 -14.29
CA PRO A 157 -23.19 -10.74 -14.69
C PRO A 157 -24.15 -9.91 -15.55
N SER A 158 -24.26 -10.23 -16.83
CA SER A 158 -25.59 -10.25 -17.39
C SER A 158 -26.43 -11.06 -16.41
N ILE A 159 -27.20 -10.38 -15.55
CA ILE A 159 -28.24 -11.01 -14.72
C ILE A 159 -29.41 -11.47 -15.62
N ALA A 160 -29.23 -11.44 -16.95
CA ALA A 160 -29.99 -12.21 -17.93
C ALA A 160 -29.33 -13.56 -18.29
N ALA A 161 -28.29 -14.01 -17.58
CA ALA A 161 -27.92 -15.42 -17.62
C ALA A 161 -29.03 -16.21 -16.93
N THR A 162 -29.74 -17.03 -17.71
CA THR A 162 -30.64 -18.07 -17.21
C THR A 162 -30.02 -18.69 -15.96
N PRO A 163 -30.73 -18.72 -14.82
CA PRO A 163 -30.17 -19.30 -13.60
C PRO A 163 -29.62 -20.67 -13.94
N ALA A 164 -28.35 -20.92 -13.59
CA ALA A 164 -27.83 -22.27 -13.60
C ALA A 164 -28.82 -23.13 -12.79
N GLN A 165 -29.04 -24.37 -13.21
CA GLN A 165 -30.04 -25.27 -12.59
C GLN A 165 -29.86 -25.44 -11.06
N ASP A 166 -28.72 -25.02 -10.51
CA ASP A 166 -28.34 -25.13 -9.09
C ASP A 166 -28.15 -23.79 -8.36
N SER A 167 -28.64 -22.65 -8.88
CA SER A 167 -28.56 -21.38 -8.14
C SER A 167 -29.43 -21.40 -6.87
N PRO A 168 -28.92 -20.95 -5.69
CA PRO A 168 -29.69 -20.97 -4.45
C PRO A 168 -31.00 -20.16 -4.53
N PRO A 169 -32.06 -20.53 -3.79
CA PRO A 169 -33.37 -19.87 -3.85
C PRO A 169 -33.37 -18.35 -3.58
N TRP A 170 -32.36 -17.86 -2.86
CA TRP A 170 -32.20 -16.45 -2.51
C TRP A 170 -31.67 -15.58 -3.67
N PHE A 171 -31.23 -16.18 -4.78
CA PHE A 171 -30.69 -15.49 -5.95
C PHE A 171 -31.66 -14.48 -6.60
N ASN A 172 -32.97 -14.60 -6.33
CA ASN A 172 -34.02 -13.72 -6.85
C ASN A 172 -34.41 -12.54 -5.94
N LEU A 173 -33.69 -12.29 -4.83
CA LEU A 173 -34.02 -11.21 -3.88
C LEU A 173 -33.75 -9.79 -4.42
N THR A 174 -33.01 -9.63 -5.52
CA THR A 174 -32.81 -8.34 -6.18
C THR A 174 -33.78 -8.24 -7.37
N GLN A 175 -34.84 -7.43 -7.24
CA GLN A 175 -35.67 -7.06 -8.40
C GLN A 175 -34.83 -6.19 -9.36
N GLY A 176 -34.08 -6.85 -10.24
CA GLY A 176 -33.09 -6.21 -11.10
C GLY A 176 -31.67 -6.23 -10.52
N ALA A 177 -30.69 -6.37 -11.42
CA ALA A 177 -29.27 -6.30 -11.11
C ALA A 177 -28.86 -4.92 -10.57
N PRO A 178 -28.25 -4.80 -9.38
CA PRO A 178 -27.58 -3.56 -9.02
C PRO A 178 -26.37 -3.35 -9.93
N VAL A 179 -26.15 -2.10 -10.36
CA VAL A 179 -24.92 -1.71 -11.05
C VAL A 179 -23.79 -1.68 -10.04
N ILE A 180 -22.70 -2.40 -10.31
CA ILE A 180 -21.53 -2.47 -9.44
C ILE A 180 -20.48 -1.46 -9.91
N ARG A 181 -19.99 -0.65 -8.98
CA ARG A 181 -18.87 0.27 -9.17
C ARG A 181 -17.73 -0.12 -8.23
N LYS A 182 -16.49 0.02 -8.70
CA LYS A 182 -15.30 -0.05 -7.86
C LYS A 182 -14.69 1.32 -7.75
N GLY A 183 -14.26 1.69 -6.57
CA GLY A 183 -13.44 2.88 -6.37
C GLY A 183 -13.30 3.21 -4.90
N ARG A 184 -12.66 4.35 -4.66
CA ARG A 184 -12.41 4.84 -3.31
C ARG A 184 -13.70 5.28 -2.62
N VAL A 185 -13.86 4.86 -1.37
CA VAL A 185 -14.99 5.22 -0.51
C VAL A 185 -14.49 6.21 0.55
N GLY A 186 -15.21 7.31 0.77
CA GLY A 186 -14.98 8.20 1.91
C GLY A 186 -15.82 7.75 3.11
N SER A 187 -15.30 7.83 4.32
CA SER A 187 -16.03 7.46 5.54
C SER A 187 -15.86 8.49 6.64
N SER A 188 -16.98 8.92 7.21
CA SER A 188 -17.02 9.88 8.32
C SER A 188 -18.13 9.51 9.30
N SER A 189 -17.92 9.71 10.60
CA SER A 189 -18.93 9.40 11.63
C SER A 189 -20.11 10.37 11.55
N GLN A 190 -19.86 11.61 11.10
CA GLN A 190 -20.86 12.63 10.85
C GLN A 190 -21.29 12.66 9.37
N PRO A 191 -22.57 12.99 9.07
CA PRO A 191 -23.03 13.14 7.70
C PRO A 191 -22.49 14.42 7.05
N MET A 192 -22.31 14.39 5.73
CA MET A 192 -22.16 15.60 4.93
C MET A 192 -23.53 16.11 4.47
N SER A 193 -23.71 17.42 4.50
CA SER A 193 -25.00 18.07 4.28
C SER A 193 -25.10 18.89 3.00
N ASP A 194 -23.98 19.43 2.50
CA ASP A 194 -23.92 20.28 1.30
C ASP A 194 -23.66 19.43 0.03
N PRO A 195 -24.63 19.32 -0.91
CA PRO A 195 -24.44 18.57 -2.15
C PRO A 195 -23.35 19.11 -3.07
N MET A 196 -23.10 20.43 -3.09
CA MET A 196 -22.05 21.03 -3.92
C MET A 196 -20.68 20.66 -3.38
N LEU A 197 -20.50 20.76 -2.06
CA LEU A 197 -19.26 20.34 -1.42
C LEU A 197 -19.01 18.83 -1.57
N ILE A 198 -20.05 18.00 -1.45
CA ILE A 198 -19.95 16.55 -1.71
C ILE A 198 -19.41 16.28 -3.12
N GLN A 199 -19.90 17.02 -4.12
CA GLN A 199 -19.47 16.91 -5.51
C GLN A 199 -17.99 17.32 -5.67
N GLU A 200 -17.60 18.46 -5.10
CA GLU A 200 -16.23 18.98 -5.17
C GLU A 200 -15.23 18.04 -4.47
N LEU A 201 -15.50 17.68 -3.22
CA LEU A 201 -14.66 16.76 -2.45
C LEU A 201 -14.52 15.40 -3.13
N ALA A 202 -15.60 14.90 -3.73
CA ALA A 202 -15.55 13.64 -4.47
C ALA A 202 -14.65 13.72 -5.71
N SER A 203 -14.83 14.76 -6.51
CA SER A 203 -14.08 14.97 -7.75
C SER A 203 -12.58 15.12 -7.45
N ASP A 204 -12.23 16.02 -6.53
CA ASP A 204 -10.84 16.36 -6.23
C ASP A 204 -10.05 15.22 -5.58
N ASN A 205 -10.76 14.32 -4.89
CA ASN A 205 -10.16 13.22 -4.14
C ASN A 205 -10.48 11.84 -4.73
N ASN A 206 -11.04 11.78 -5.95
CA ASN A 206 -11.38 10.53 -6.63
C ASN A 206 -12.28 9.60 -5.79
N ILE A 207 -13.23 10.15 -5.01
CA ILE A 207 -14.13 9.39 -4.14
C ILE A 207 -15.42 9.08 -4.90
N VAL A 208 -15.84 7.81 -4.90
CA VAL A 208 -17.05 7.34 -5.59
C VAL A 208 -18.30 7.53 -4.74
N CYS A 209 -18.21 7.29 -3.44
CA CYS A 209 -19.29 7.53 -2.48
C CYS A 209 -18.77 7.77 -1.07
N PHE A 210 -19.60 8.35 -0.22
CA PHE A 210 -19.33 8.60 1.19
C PHE A 210 -20.27 7.80 2.07
N GLU A 211 -19.74 7.12 3.08
CA GLU A 211 -20.48 6.27 4.01
C GLU A 211 -20.05 6.58 5.47
N ARG A 212 -20.56 5.84 6.47
CA ARG A 212 -20.36 6.21 7.89
C ARG A 212 -19.92 5.08 8.82
N ALA A 213 -19.94 3.83 8.39
CA ALA A 213 -19.66 2.68 9.24
C ALA A 213 -18.15 2.47 9.48
N ALA A 214 -17.30 2.74 8.50
CA ALA A 214 -15.86 2.51 8.64
C ALA A 214 -15.12 3.67 9.35
N ALA A 215 -15.80 4.75 9.73
CA ALA A 215 -15.18 6.02 10.06
C ALA A 215 -14.26 6.02 11.30
N GLU A 216 -14.56 5.17 12.28
CA GLU A 216 -13.84 5.11 13.57
C GLU A 216 -13.15 3.76 13.80
N VAL A 217 -13.13 2.87 12.79
CA VAL A 217 -12.39 1.62 12.89
C VAL A 217 -10.89 1.93 12.92
N GLN A 218 -10.16 1.36 13.87
CA GLN A 218 -8.72 1.59 14.04
C GLN A 218 -7.87 0.43 13.56
N GLU A 219 -8.27 -0.80 13.92
CA GLU A 219 -7.62 -2.03 13.48
C GLU A 219 -7.80 -2.23 11.98
N ARG A 220 -6.72 -2.61 11.30
CA ARG A 220 -6.65 -2.68 9.83
C ARG A 220 -6.47 -4.11 9.30
N PRO A 221 -7.37 -5.06 9.58
CA PRO A 221 -7.41 -6.30 8.79
C PRO A 221 -7.92 -5.95 7.37
N PRO A 222 -7.84 -6.86 6.39
CA PRO A 222 -8.29 -6.62 5.04
C PRO A 222 -9.81 -6.49 5.00
N PHE A 223 -10.32 -5.29 5.26
CA PHE A 223 -11.71 -4.92 5.14
C PHE A 223 -11.94 -4.28 3.78
N VAL A 224 -12.77 -4.90 2.95
CA VAL A 224 -13.36 -4.21 1.81
C VAL A 224 -14.71 -3.65 2.23
N VAL A 225 -14.91 -2.35 2.04
CA VAL A 225 -16.20 -1.72 2.31
C VAL A 225 -17.14 -1.94 1.12
N VAL A 226 -18.36 -2.40 1.40
CA VAL A 226 -19.41 -2.63 0.40
C VAL A 226 -20.58 -1.71 0.71
N CYS A 227 -20.83 -0.74 -0.16
CA CYS A 227 -21.79 0.33 0.05
C CYS A 227 -22.99 0.21 -0.89
N GLY A 228 -24.21 0.30 -0.35
CA GLY A 228 -25.41 0.51 -1.14
C GLY A 228 -25.73 2.00 -1.22
N VAL A 229 -25.72 2.58 -2.42
CA VAL A 229 -25.88 4.03 -2.60
C VAL A 229 -27.35 4.44 -2.50
N VAL A 230 -27.63 5.51 -1.74
CA VAL A 230 -28.96 6.11 -1.61
C VAL A 230 -29.06 7.48 -2.31
N GLN A 231 -30.28 7.87 -2.71
CA GLN A 231 -30.57 9.23 -3.20
C GLN A 231 -31.18 10.09 -2.09
N GLY A 232 -30.57 11.26 -1.82
CA GLY A 232 -31.19 12.46 -1.25
C GLY A 232 -31.99 12.31 0.07
N GLY A 233 -31.41 12.82 1.16
CA GLY A 233 -32.09 13.06 2.45
C GLY A 233 -32.10 11.87 3.43
N PRO A 234 -32.16 12.11 4.75
CA PRO A 234 -32.03 11.09 5.82
C PRO A 234 -33.31 10.25 5.99
N CYS A 235 -33.91 9.77 4.90
CA CYS A 235 -35.09 8.90 4.97
C CYS A 235 -34.66 7.48 5.37
N LEU A 236 -34.87 7.12 6.65
CA LEU A 236 -34.47 5.83 7.25
C LEU A 236 -34.86 4.59 6.40
N PRO A 237 -36.10 4.46 5.87
CA PRO A 237 -36.47 3.27 5.08
C PRO A 237 -35.65 3.08 3.80
N ARG A 238 -35.22 4.17 3.16
CA ARG A 238 -34.40 4.10 1.94
C ARG A 238 -32.97 3.67 2.25
N GLN A 239 -32.43 4.13 3.38
CA GLN A 239 -31.11 3.73 3.87
C GLN A 239 -31.07 2.24 4.23
N GLU A 240 -32.06 1.75 4.97
CA GLU A 240 -32.15 0.34 5.30
C GLU A 240 -32.25 -0.55 4.06
N ASN A 241 -33.00 -0.14 3.03
CA ASN A 241 -33.12 -0.93 1.81
C ASN A 241 -31.81 -1.01 1.00
N ALA A 242 -31.08 0.11 0.88
CA ALA A 242 -29.80 0.10 0.18
C ALA A 242 -28.74 -0.72 0.93
N SER A 243 -28.70 -0.64 2.26
CA SER A 243 -27.77 -1.42 3.09
C SER A 243 -28.06 -2.93 3.04
N LYS A 244 -29.34 -3.32 2.97
CA LYS A 244 -29.75 -4.72 2.75
C LYS A 244 -29.30 -5.24 1.38
N ILE A 245 -29.39 -4.42 0.32
CA ILE A 245 -28.89 -4.77 -1.02
C ILE A 245 -27.36 -4.96 -0.99
N ALA A 246 -26.64 -4.07 -0.30
CA ALA A 246 -25.19 -4.20 -0.11
C ALA A 246 -24.82 -5.46 0.67
N SER A 247 -25.59 -5.81 1.70
CA SER A 247 -25.42 -7.03 2.49
C SER A 247 -25.63 -8.29 1.66
N ALA A 248 -26.71 -8.32 0.86
CA ALA A 248 -26.99 -9.41 -0.07
C ALA A 248 -25.84 -9.57 -1.10
N TYR A 249 -25.33 -8.46 -1.62
CA TYR A 249 -24.19 -8.49 -2.53
C TYR A 249 -22.89 -8.93 -1.84
N ALA A 250 -22.64 -8.51 -0.60
CA ALA A 250 -21.49 -8.97 0.17
C ALA A 250 -21.54 -10.49 0.36
N MET A 251 -22.70 -11.07 0.67
CA MET A 251 -22.88 -12.53 0.73
C MET A 251 -22.67 -13.19 -0.64
N PHE A 252 -23.19 -12.60 -1.71
CA PHE A 252 -22.94 -13.06 -3.08
C PHE A 252 -21.45 -13.05 -3.44
N LEU A 253 -20.71 -12.00 -3.02
CA LEU A 253 -19.27 -11.93 -3.21
C LEU A 253 -18.59 -13.09 -2.52
N VAL A 254 -18.88 -13.30 -1.23
CA VAL A 254 -18.29 -14.41 -0.47
C VAL A 254 -18.54 -15.74 -1.15
N TYR A 255 -19.79 -16.03 -1.58
CA TYR A 255 -20.11 -17.28 -2.27
C TYR A 255 -19.22 -17.55 -3.49
N HIS A 256 -18.90 -16.50 -4.26
CA HIS A 256 -18.13 -16.62 -5.50
C HIS A 256 -16.62 -16.37 -5.34
N LEU A 257 -16.15 -15.99 -4.15
CA LEU A 257 -14.72 -15.99 -3.87
C LEU A 257 -14.20 -17.41 -4.13
N LYS A 258 -13.08 -17.54 -4.85
CA LYS A 258 -12.41 -18.85 -4.91
C LYS A 258 -12.12 -19.30 -3.48
N PRO A 259 -12.10 -20.63 -3.21
CA PRO A 259 -11.71 -21.14 -1.92
C PRO A 259 -10.45 -20.41 -1.48
N LEU A 260 -10.56 -19.70 -0.37
CA LEU A 260 -9.42 -19.08 0.24
C LEU A 260 -8.55 -20.26 0.66
N GLU A 261 -7.33 -20.32 0.13
CA GLU A 261 -6.34 -21.31 0.59
C GLU A 261 -6.45 -21.32 2.13
N PRO A 262 -6.54 -22.50 2.77
CA PRO A 262 -6.45 -22.56 4.23
C PRO A 262 -5.21 -21.76 4.57
N ALA A 263 -5.38 -20.69 5.35
CA ALA A 263 -4.33 -19.73 5.65
C ALA A 263 -3.06 -20.53 5.90
N GLY A 264 -2.15 -20.57 4.91
CA GLY A 264 -1.04 -21.52 4.94
C GLY A 264 -0.19 -21.11 6.12
N GLU A 265 -0.26 -21.84 7.22
CA GLU A 265 0.27 -21.48 8.54
C GLU A 265 -0.02 -20.04 9.06
N HIS A 266 -0.70 -19.16 8.32
CA HIS A 266 -0.64 -17.70 8.54
C HIS A 266 -2.01 -17.00 8.32
N GLY A 267 -2.92 -17.08 9.31
CA GLY A 267 -4.17 -16.28 9.37
C GLY A 267 -3.94 -14.76 9.51
N LEU A 268 -4.99 -13.94 9.68
CA LEU A 268 -4.82 -12.48 9.85
C LEU A 268 -3.98 -12.08 11.06
N GLY A 269 -3.96 -12.91 12.10
CA GLY A 269 -3.04 -12.73 13.23
C GLY A 269 -1.56 -12.81 12.86
N TYR A 270 -1.23 -13.29 11.66
CA TYR A 270 0.12 -13.38 11.12
C TYR A 270 0.46 -12.25 10.16
N HIS A 271 -0.45 -11.35 9.81
CA HIS A 271 -0.08 -10.17 9.02
C HIS A 271 0.57 -9.12 9.94
N PHE A 272 1.55 -8.42 9.40
CA PHE A 272 2.28 -7.40 10.14
C PHE A 272 1.34 -6.24 10.48
N ILE A 273 1.39 -5.80 11.75
CA ILE A 273 0.63 -4.66 12.24
C ILE A 273 1.63 -3.70 12.87
N TYR A 274 1.61 -2.46 12.40
CA TYR A 274 2.44 -1.40 12.97
C TYR A 274 2.03 -1.13 14.42
N GLN A 275 3.02 -1.10 15.31
CA GLN A 275 2.84 -0.45 16.60
C GLN A 275 2.87 1.07 16.40
N PRO A 276 1.86 1.83 16.85
CA PRO A 276 1.83 3.29 16.68
C PRO A 276 3.11 3.96 17.21
N LEU A 277 3.60 4.97 16.48
CA LEU A 277 4.59 5.90 17.01
C LEU A 277 3.91 6.92 17.92
N ASN A 278 4.55 7.27 19.04
CA ASN A 278 4.17 8.48 19.75
C ASN A 278 4.72 9.64 18.92
N LEU A 279 3.88 10.51 18.38
CA LEU A 279 4.33 11.59 17.49
C LEU A 279 4.83 12.83 18.27
N GLU A 280 5.08 12.68 19.57
CA GLU A 280 5.82 13.64 20.39
C GLU A 280 7.34 13.40 20.20
N GLY A 281 8.08 14.43 19.81
CA GLY A 281 9.52 14.34 19.53
C GLY A 281 9.84 13.93 18.10
N SER A 282 10.96 13.23 17.90
CA SER A 282 11.41 12.82 16.56
C SER A 282 11.59 11.30 16.38
N PRO A 283 10.63 10.45 16.80
CA PRO A 283 10.77 9.02 16.65
C PRO A 283 10.57 8.58 15.20
N PHE A 284 11.28 7.52 14.83
CA PHE A 284 11.17 6.84 13.55
C PHE A 284 11.39 5.34 13.73
N ARG A 285 11.16 4.55 12.67
CA ARG A 285 11.46 3.11 12.68
C ARG A 285 12.63 2.79 11.78
N LEU A 286 13.38 1.77 12.16
CA LEU A 286 14.45 1.17 11.39
C LEU A 286 14.13 -0.30 11.13
N LEU A 287 14.46 -0.76 9.92
CA LEU A 287 14.33 -2.14 9.51
C LEU A 287 15.65 -2.86 9.74
N ARG A 288 15.67 -3.85 10.62
CA ARG A 288 16.77 -4.82 10.68
C ARG A 288 16.50 -5.92 9.68
N LEU A 289 17.26 -5.94 8.58
CA LEU A 289 17.29 -7.02 7.61
C LEU A 289 18.20 -8.13 8.12
N HIS A 290 17.64 -9.29 8.44
CA HIS A 290 18.41 -10.41 8.99
C HIS A 290 19.23 -11.10 7.92
N CYS A 291 20.42 -11.56 8.29
CA CYS A 291 21.27 -12.31 7.38
C CYS A 291 20.62 -13.62 6.87
N GLY A 292 21.12 -14.10 5.73
CA GLY A 292 20.77 -15.41 5.18
C GLY A 292 20.66 -15.41 3.66
N THR A 293 20.55 -16.60 3.09
CA THR A 293 20.47 -16.82 1.63
C THR A 293 19.16 -17.46 1.20
N GLU A 294 18.34 -17.91 2.15
CA GLU A 294 17.09 -18.61 1.89
C GLU A 294 15.88 -17.70 2.10
N ASN A 295 14.80 -18.01 1.39
CA ASN A 295 13.50 -17.40 1.60
C ASN A 295 12.74 -18.06 2.77
N PRO A 296 11.85 -17.33 3.46
CA PRO A 296 11.52 -15.90 3.24
C PRO A 296 12.62 -14.95 3.75
N ILE A 297 12.64 -13.72 3.22
CA ILE A 297 13.45 -12.64 3.81
C ILE A 297 12.88 -12.34 5.20
N LYS A 298 13.75 -12.39 6.21
CA LYS A 298 13.38 -12.12 7.61
C LYS A 298 13.88 -10.75 8.03
N CYS A 299 13.03 -10.02 8.72
CA CYS A 299 13.31 -8.70 9.24
C CYS A 299 12.75 -8.52 10.66
N SER A 300 13.26 -7.51 11.37
CA SER A 300 12.64 -6.97 12.58
C SER A 300 12.46 -5.46 12.42
N LEU A 301 11.34 -4.90 12.89
CA LEU A 301 11.11 -3.46 12.86
C LEU A 301 11.21 -2.88 14.28
N PHE A 302 12.08 -1.89 14.47
CA PHE A 302 12.31 -1.32 15.79
C PHE A 302 12.29 0.21 15.76
N LYS A 303 11.95 0.81 16.91
CA LYS A 303 11.84 2.26 17.07
C LYS A 303 13.19 2.85 17.47
N ALA A 304 13.46 4.04 16.97
CA ALA A 304 14.58 4.90 17.32
C ALA A 304 14.10 6.35 17.40
N ASP A 305 14.93 7.26 17.92
CA ASP A 305 14.62 8.68 18.05
C ASP A 305 15.77 9.52 17.49
N LEU A 306 15.46 10.43 16.56
CA LEU A 306 16.47 11.32 15.97
C LEU A 306 17.09 12.28 17.00
N ASP A 307 16.39 12.56 18.09
CA ASP A 307 16.85 13.44 19.18
C ASP A 307 17.74 12.69 20.20
N ASP A 308 17.82 11.36 20.12
CA ASP A 308 18.68 10.50 20.94
C ASP A 308 19.63 9.67 20.05
N SER A 309 20.86 10.17 19.86
CA SER A 309 21.86 9.49 19.04
C SER A 309 22.28 8.12 19.56
N ASP A 310 22.07 7.83 20.84
CA ASP A 310 22.37 6.51 21.43
C ASP A 310 21.25 5.50 21.14
N SER A 311 20.08 5.96 20.65
CA SER A 311 18.91 5.13 20.36
C SER A 311 19.02 4.34 19.05
N PHE A 312 19.94 4.70 18.15
CA PHE A 312 20.17 3.99 16.90
C PHE A 312 21.66 3.82 16.58
N SER A 313 22.01 2.64 16.07
CA SER A 313 23.33 2.39 15.47
C SER A 313 23.40 2.95 14.06
N GLU A 314 24.56 2.82 13.41
CA GLU A 314 24.73 3.10 11.98
C GLU A 314 23.67 2.35 11.15
N TYR A 315 22.95 3.10 10.32
CA TYR A 315 21.95 2.58 9.39
C TYR A 315 22.13 3.20 8.03
N GLU A 316 21.62 2.52 7.00
CA GLU A 316 21.67 3.01 5.64
C GLU A 316 20.26 3.34 5.15
N ALA A 317 20.12 4.34 4.29
CA ALA A 317 18.82 4.70 3.73
C ALA A 317 18.68 4.13 2.32
N LEU A 318 17.65 3.32 2.09
CA LEU A 318 17.40 2.68 0.81
C LEU A 318 16.41 3.49 -0.02
N TRP A 319 16.76 3.61 -1.29
CA TRP A 319 15.94 4.23 -2.31
C TRP A 319 15.91 3.37 -3.57
N TYR A 320 14.74 3.21 -4.20
CA TYR A 320 14.57 2.34 -5.36
C TYR A 320 13.43 2.80 -6.28
N ALA A 321 13.48 2.35 -7.54
CA ALA A 321 12.39 2.54 -8.48
C ALA A 321 11.25 1.55 -8.18
N ARG A 322 10.06 2.06 -7.88
CA ARG A 322 8.85 1.22 -7.81
C ARG A 322 8.45 0.80 -9.22
N SER A 323 8.32 -0.50 -9.47
CA SER A 323 7.76 -0.99 -10.72
C SER A 323 6.23 -0.82 -10.73
N ASP A 324 5.63 -0.49 -11.87
CA ASP A 324 4.17 -0.45 -12.04
C ASP A 324 3.51 -1.83 -12.03
N SER A 325 4.28 -2.90 -11.85
CA SER A 325 3.75 -4.26 -11.77
C SER A 325 2.86 -4.41 -10.53
N SER A 326 1.70 -5.04 -10.68
CA SER A 326 0.81 -5.42 -9.58
C SER A 326 1.31 -6.65 -8.80
N ALA A 327 2.55 -7.09 -9.08
CA ALA A 327 3.18 -8.22 -8.41
C ALA A 327 3.68 -7.76 -7.02
N SER A 328 3.12 -8.40 -6.00
CA SER A 328 3.53 -8.22 -4.61
C SER A 328 4.20 -9.50 -4.13
N GLU A 329 5.32 -9.32 -3.45
CA GLU A 329 6.09 -10.37 -2.78
C GLU A 329 5.92 -10.22 -1.27
N THR A 330 6.32 -11.23 -0.49
CA THR A 330 6.14 -11.21 0.97
C THR A 330 7.46 -11.35 1.72
N ILE A 331 7.59 -10.62 2.82
CA ILE A 331 8.68 -10.76 3.79
C ILE A 331 8.12 -11.09 5.18
N GLU A 332 8.95 -11.66 6.05
CA GLU A 332 8.61 -11.93 7.46
C GLU A 332 9.20 -10.81 8.33
N VAL A 333 8.37 -9.97 8.93
CA VAL A 333 8.74 -8.89 9.86
C VAL A 333 8.21 -9.21 11.26
N ASP A 334 9.09 -9.32 12.25
CA ASP A 334 8.73 -9.67 13.64
C ASP A 334 7.86 -10.94 13.76
N GLY A 335 8.14 -11.94 12.91
CA GLY A 335 7.41 -13.21 12.83
C GLY A 335 6.04 -13.11 12.12
N ARG A 336 5.75 -11.98 11.47
CA ARG A 336 4.51 -11.70 10.74
C ARG A 336 4.79 -11.40 9.28
N ILE A 337 3.88 -11.76 8.39
CA ILE A 337 3.96 -11.53 6.95
C ILE A 337 3.62 -10.07 6.62
N MET A 338 4.47 -9.42 5.84
CA MET A 338 4.21 -8.12 5.23
C MET A 338 4.35 -8.24 3.72
N ALA A 339 3.34 -7.80 2.97
CA ALA A 339 3.46 -7.71 1.52
C ALA A 339 4.22 -6.43 1.11
N ILE A 340 5.13 -6.57 0.15
CA ILE A 340 5.93 -5.48 -0.43
C ILE A 340 5.91 -5.56 -1.95
N THR A 341 6.42 -4.54 -2.63
CA THR A 341 6.56 -4.58 -4.09
C THR A 341 7.67 -5.56 -4.49
N ALA A 342 7.53 -6.19 -5.66
CA ALA A 342 8.59 -7.05 -6.20
C ALA A 342 9.95 -6.33 -6.29
N SER A 343 9.96 -5.05 -6.69
CA SER A 343 11.20 -4.27 -6.77
C SER A 343 11.86 -4.00 -5.42
N LEU A 344 11.08 -3.86 -4.33
CA LEU A 344 11.62 -3.76 -2.98
C LEU A 344 12.11 -5.12 -2.48
N HIS A 345 11.39 -6.20 -2.78
CA HIS A 345 11.83 -7.54 -2.43
C HIS A 345 13.18 -7.87 -3.06
N ASP A 346 13.35 -7.58 -4.34
CA ASP A 346 14.62 -7.75 -5.06
C ASP A 346 15.74 -6.89 -4.44
N ALA A 347 15.43 -5.64 -4.09
CA ALA A 347 16.37 -4.75 -3.41
C ALA A 347 16.83 -5.33 -2.07
N LEU A 348 15.88 -5.75 -1.22
CA LEU A 348 16.19 -6.33 0.09
C LEU A 348 16.99 -7.63 -0.06
N GLN A 349 16.63 -8.50 -1.02
CA GLN A 349 17.34 -9.73 -1.28
C GLN A 349 18.79 -9.47 -1.70
N HIS A 350 19.02 -8.45 -2.53
CA HIS A 350 20.37 -8.04 -2.95
C HIS A 350 21.18 -7.47 -1.79
N LEU A 351 20.56 -6.64 -0.94
CA LEU A 351 21.24 -5.98 0.18
C LEU A 351 21.48 -6.91 1.37
N ARG A 352 20.79 -8.04 1.44
CA ARG A 352 20.89 -9.04 2.51
C ARG A 352 22.24 -9.74 2.48
N TYR A 353 23.03 -9.57 3.54
CA TYR A 353 24.26 -10.34 3.71
C TYR A 353 23.97 -11.77 4.15
N SER A 354 24.88 -12.70 3.84
CA SER A 354 24.75 -14.10 4.25
C SER A 354 25.07 -14.35 5.72
N ASN A 355 25.82 -13.45 6.38
CA ASN A 355 26.42 -13.70 7.69
C ASN A 355 26.31 -12.58 8.73
N LYS A 356 25.74 -11.42 8.37
CA LYS A 356 25.52 -10.31 9.31
C LYS A 356 24.24 -9.56 9.00
N ASP A 357 23.57 -9.09 10.04
CA ASP A 357 22.37 -8.27 9.87
C ASP A 357 22.74 -6.89 9.32
N ARG A 358 21.79 -6.26 8.63
CA ARG A 358 21.93 -4.92 8.05
C ARG A 358 20.79 -4.05 8.55
N ILE A 359 21.07 -2.80 8.93
CA ILE A 359 20.04 -1.87 9.37
C ILE A 359 19.77 -0.89 8.23
N VAL A 360 18.53 -0.87 7.77
CA VAL A 360 18.09 -0.08 6.62
C VAL A 360 16.88 0.76 7.02
N TRP A 361 16.80 1.98 6.51
CA TRP A 361 15.59 2.77 6.50
C TRP A 361 15.01 2.78 5.08
N GLU A 362 13.77 2.36 4.92
CA GLU A 362 13.01 2.47 3.67
C GLU A 362 11.60 2.94 4.02
N ASP A 363 11.12 3.96 3.31
CA ASP A 363 9.91 4.71 3.69
C ASP A 363 8.63 3.88 3.64
N SER A 364 8.53 2.88 2.75
CA SER A 364 7.32 2.05 2.67
C SER A 364 7.20 0.94 3.72
N ILE A 365 8.30 0.57 4.38
CA ILE A 365 8.31 -0.38 5.50
C ILE A 365 8.47 0.34 6.85
N CYS A 366 9.24 1.42 6.94
CA CYS A 366 9.48 2.11 8.21
C CYS A 366 8.33 3.05 8.61
N ILE A 367 7.55 3.51 7.64
CA ILE A 367 6.40 4.40 7.86
C ILE A 367 5.12 3.61 7.67
N ASP A 368 4.21 3.72 8.63
CA ASP A 368 2.84 3.23 8.48
C ASP A 368 2.10 4.09 7.46
N GLN A 369 2.14 3.66 6.20
CA GLN A 369 1.54 4.33 5.03
C GLN A 369 0.03 4.53 5.13
N SER A 370 -0.63 3.86 6.08
CA SER A 370 -2.06 4.00 6.36
C SER A 370 -2.39 5.00 7.48
N ASN A 371 -1.40 5.41 8.28
CA ASN A 371 -1.53 6.45 9.29
C ASN A 371 -1.05 7.80 8.76
N ILE A 372 -1.99 8.66 8.36
CA ILE A 372 -1.68 9.96 7.73
C ILE A 372 -0.92 10.89 8.67
N MET A 373 -1.25 10.86 9.96
CA MET A 373 -0.57 11.69 10.95
C MET A 373 0.90 11.27 11.06
N GLU A 374 1.15 9.96 11.07
CA GLU A 374 2.50 9.42 11.03
C GLU A 374 3.20 9.75 9.72
N CYS A 375 2.56 9.52 8.56
CA CYS A 375 3.12 9.86 7.26
C CYS A 375 3.55 11.34 7.18
N GLY A 376 2.67 12.27 7.57
CA GLY A 376 2.98 13.70 7.56
C GLY A 376 4.13 14.05 8.50
N HIS A 377 4.15 13.46 9.69
CA HIS A 377 5.21 13.62 10.68
C HIS A 377 6.57 13.08 10.18
N GLN A 378 6.60 11.88 9.60
CA GLN A 378 7.82 11.25 9.09
C GLN A 378 8.33 11.93 7.81
N VAL A 379 7.45 12.39 6.92
CA VAL A 379 7.84 13.17 5.73
C VAL A 379 8.53 14.47 6.15
N ALA A 380 8.05 15.13 7.21
CA ALA A 380 8.70 16.34 7.74
C ALA A 380 10.10 16.05 8.33
N GLN A 381 10.36 14.81 8.77
CA GLN A 381 11.64 14.37 9.34
C GLN A 381 12.58 13.71 8.34
N MET A 382 12.07 13.37 7.15
CA MET A 382 12.76 12.54 6.16
C MET A 382 14.15 13.09 5.82
N GLY A 383 14.27 14.40 5.63
CA GLY A 383 15.57 15.04 5.38
C GLY A 383 16.60 14.76 6.48
N THR A 384 16.20 14.82 7.76
CA THR A 384 17.08 14.52 8.91
C THR A 384 17.38 13.02 9.02
N ILE A 385 16.43 12.13 8.72
CA ILE A 385 16.66 10.68 8.69
C ILE A 385 17.74 10.35 7.65
N TYR A 386 17.57 10.81 6.42
CA TYR A 386 18.57 10.57 5.38
C TYR A 386 19.93 11.21 5.69
N LYS A 387 19.94 12.41 6.29
CA LYS A 387 21.17 13.08 6.72
C LYS A 387 21.95 12.28 7.77
N ASN A 388 21.23 11.64 8.71
CA ASN A 388 21.84 10.86 9.77
C ASN A 388 22.26 9.45 9.33
N ALA A 389 21.69 8.91 8.25
CA ALA A 389 22.13 7.63 7.67
C ALA A 389 23.63 7.63 7.35
N GLU A 390 24.29 6.48 7.49
CA GLU A 390 25.70 6.30 7.15
C GLU A 390 25.93 6.43 5.64
N ASN A 391 25.11 5.73 4.86
CA ASN A 391 25.12 5.75 3.41
C ASN A 391 23.68 5.82 2.85
N ALA A 392 23.55 6.42 1.67
CA ALA A 392 22.33 6.35 0.86
C ALA A 392 22.51 5.33 -0.27
N ILE A 393 21.66 4.32 -0.30
CA ILE A 393 21.67 3.23 -1.28
C ILE A 393 20.62 3.50 -2.35
N VAL A 394 21.04 3.59 -3.60
CA VAL A 394 20.17 3.73 -4.77
C VAL A 394 20.13 2.40 -5.52
N TRP A 395 19.03 1.66 -5.41
CA TRP A 395 18.81 0.41 -6.12
C TRP A 395 18.13 0.63 -7.48
N LEU A 396 18.85 0.28 -8.55
CA LEU A 396 18.39 0.47 -9.94
C LEU A 396 17.57 -0.71 -10.49
N GLY A 397 17.53 -1.84 -9.78
CA GLY A 397 16.89 -3.07 -10.26
C GLY A 397 17.68 -3.80 -11.35
N SER A 398 16.99 -4.67 -12.09
CA SER A 398 17.52 -5.31 -13.29
C SER A 398 17.73 -4.26 -14.38
N VAL A 399 18.97 -4.12 -14.81
CA VAL A 399 19.41 -3.17 -15.83
C VAL A 399 19.45 -3.84 -17.20
N ASP A 400 19.07 -3.10 -18.24
CA ASP A 400 19.10 -3.58 -19.64
C ASP A 400 20.55 -3.64 -20.17
N GLU A 401 20.78 -4.25 -21.33
CA GLU A 401 22.15 -4.39 -21.88
C GLU A 401 22.87 -3.05 -22.09
N SER A 402 22.13 -2.00 -22.47
CA SER A 402 22.64 -0.62 -22.61
C SER A 402 23.08 -0.03 -21.26
N ASP A 403 22.27 -0.20 -20.22
CA ASP A 403 22.59 0.22 -18.85
C ASP A 403 23.82 -0.52 -18.29
N ILE A 404 23.94 -1.82 -18.55
CA ILE A 404 25.08 -2.64 -18.09
C ILE A 404 26.38 -2.11 -18.67
N SER A 405 26.37 -1.72 -19.95
CA SER A 405 27.55 -1.18 -20.63
C SER A 405 28.01 0.15 -20.01
N LEU A 406 27.05 1.06 -19.77
CA LEU A 406 27.31 2.33 -19.06
C LEU A 406 27.84 2.10 -17.65
N LEU A 407 27.13 1.32 -16.85
CA LEU A 407 27.46 1.11 -15.44
C LEU A 407 28.78 0.34 -15.28
N SER A 408 29.10 -0.56 -16.22
CA SER A 408 30.41 -1.24 -16.25
C SER A 408 31.55 -0.27 -16.59
N ALA A 409 31.36 0.64 -17.55
CA ALA A 409 32.36 1.67 -17.85
C ALA A 409 32.62 2.58 -16.64
N LEU A 410 31.58 2.94 -15.89
CA LEU A 410 31.71 3.70 -14.65
C LEU A 410 32.44 2.93 -13.55
N GLY A 411 32.15 1.62 -13.42
CA GLY A 411 32.89 0.76 -12.50
C GLY A 411 34.39 0.73 -12.83
N SER A 412 34.75 0.65 -14.10
CA SER A 412 36.14 0.72 -14.55
C SER A 412 36.78 2.08 -14.27
N LEU A 413 36.05 3.18 -14.51
CA LEU A 413 36.49 4.54 -14.15
C LEU A 413 36.75 4.64 -12.65
N GLN A 414 35.81 4.20 -11.81
CA GLN A 414 35.92 4.26 -10.36
C GLN A 414 37.12 3.45 -9.87
N GLN A 415 37.34 2.23 -10.38
CA GLN A 415 38.52 1.43 -10.04
C GLN A 415 39.82 2.14 -10.44
N LYS A 416 39.88 2.68 -11.66
CA LYS A 416 41.05 3.40 -12.17
C LYS A 416 41.36 4.63 -11.32
N VAL A 417 40.35 5.44 -11.03
CA VAL A 417 40.50 6.68 -10.27
C VAL A 417 40.82 6.40 -8.80
N THR A 418 40.25 5.34 -8.21
CA THR A 418 40.64 4.86 -6.87
C THR A 418 42.12 4.49 -6.82
N SER A 419 42.63 3.79 -7.84
CA SER A 419 44.06 3.42 -7.92
C SER A 419 45.00 4.63 -8.05
N LEU A 420 44.50 5.76 -8.52
CA LEU A 420 45.24 7.02 -8.69
C LEU A 420 45.19 7.93 -7.46
N GLY A 421 44.48 7.56 -6.39
CA GLY A 421 44.42 8.33 -5.14
C GLY A 421 43.43 9.50 -5.18
N PHE A 422 42.16 9.18 -5.43
CA PHE A 422 41.09 10.13 -5.77
C PHE A 422 40.68 11.18 -4.72
N GLY A 423 41.03 11.05 -3.44
CA GLY A 423 40.33 11.68 -2.30
C GLY A 423 40.19 13.22 -2.23
N GLY A 424 40.43 13.99 -3.30
CA GLY A 424 40.15 15.42 -3.35
C GLY A 424 40.03 16.06 -4.74
N TRP A 425 39.70 15.35 -5.83
CA TRP A 425 39.48 16.03 -7.13
C TRP A 425 38.06 16.64 -7.17
N GLN A 426 37.99 17.91 -7.57
CA GLN A 426 36.72 18.65 -7.65
C GLN A 426 35.96 18.29 -8.94
N PRO A 427 34.63 18.48 -8.99
CA PRO A 427 33.87 18.40 -10.23
C PRO A 427 34.45 19.38 -11.27
N GLY A 428 34.74 18.88 -12.48
CA GLY A 428 35.37 19.65 -13.55
C GLY A 428 36.91 19.64 -13.56
N ASP A 429 37.55 18.87 -12.68
CA ASP A 429 39.00 18.63 -12.74
C ASP A 429 39.37 17.83 -14.00
N GLU A 430 40.28 18.37 -14.83
CA GLU A 430 40.69 17.76 -16.11
C GLU A 430 41.26 16.34 -15.94
N ARG A 431 41.75 15.98 -14.75
CA ARG A 431 42.23 14.62 -14.44
C ARG A 431 41.15 13.56 -14.58
N TRP A 432 39.89 13.91 -14.38
CA TRP A 432 38.75 13.01 -14.65
C TRP A 432 38.68 12.62 -16.11
N LYS A 433 38.80 13.62 -17.00
CA LYS A 433 38.79 13.41 -18.44
C LYS A 433 40.01 12.63 -18.90
N GLN A 434 41.18 12.91 -18.34
CA GLN A 434 42.40 12.14 -18.61
C GLN A 434 42.28 10.67 -18.17
N ALA A 435 41.68 10.40 -17.00
CA ALA A 435 41.43 9.04 -16.55
C ALA A 435 40.42 8.32 -17.46
N TRP A 436 39.37 9.02 -17.88
CA TRP A 436 38.37 8.53 -18.82
C TRP A 436 38.96 8.21 -20.20
N GLU A 437 39.77 9.10 -20.76
CA GLU A 437 40.48 8.92 -22.04
C GLU A 437 41.52 7.79 -21.99
N GLN A 438 41.94 7.37 -20.79
CA GLN A 438 42.89 6.28 -20.55
C GLN A 438 42.22 4.94 -20.22
N LEU A 439 40.88 4.88 -20.13
CA LEU A 439 40.14 3.62 -20.04
C LEU A 439 40.20 2.94 -21.42
N ASP A 440 41.16 2.04 -21.56
CA ASP A 440 41.40 1.06 -22.65
C ASP A 440 41.04 1.49 -24.09
N GLY A 441 42.11 1.74 -24.88
CA GLY A 441 42.13 1.48 -26.33
C GLY A 441 41.43 2.52 -27.21
N LYS A 442 42.24 3.39 -27.84
CA LYS A 442 41.90 4.47 -28.79
C LYS A 442 41.09 4.08 -30.07
N GLU A 443 40.41 2.93 -30.13
CA GLU A 443 39.71 2.46 -31.33
C GLU A 443 38.21 2.17 -31.17
N ILE A 444 37.57 2.51 -30.04
CA ILE A 444 36.13 2.26 -29.81
C ILE A 444 35.35 3.57 -29.58
N LEU A 445 35.72 4.67 -30.25
CA LEU A 445 35.33 6.01 -29.81
C LEU A 445 33.97 6.55 -30.29
N GLU A 446 33.35 5.99 -31.33
CA GLU A 446 32.01 6.45 -31.77
C GLU A 446 30.89 5.52 -31.29
N ASP A 447 30.99 4.22 -31.53
CA ASP A 447 29.95 3.26 -31.12
C ASP A 447 29.79 3.15 -29.60
N LEU A 448 30.90 3.11 -28.84
CA LEU A 448 30.83 3.08 -27.38
C LEU A 448 30.31 4.41 -26.84
N HIS A 449 30.72 5.54 -27.41
CA HIS A 449 30.22 6.85 -26.99
C HIS A 449 28.71 6.96 -27.20
N LEU A 450 28.21 6.54 -28.37
CA LEU A 450 26.78 6.48 -28.66
C LEU A 450 26.04 5.53 -27.71
N GLN A 451 26.61 4.35 -27.41
CA GLN A 451 26.04 3.41 -26.45
C GLN A 451 25.97 3.97 -25.02
N LEU A 452 27.04 4.64 -24.56
CA LEU A 452 27.10 5.26 -23.24
C LEU A 452 26.13 6.46 -23.15
N THR A 453 26.02 7.26 -24.20
CA THR A 453 25.05 8.35 -24.29
C THR A 453 23.61 7.82 -24.31
N SER A 454 23.32 6.75 -25.06
CA SER A 454 22.00 6.11 -25.06
C SER A 454 21.66 5.58 -23.67
N GLY A 455 22.59 4.87 -23.04
CA GLY A 455 22.42 4.39 -21.66
C GLY A 455 22.16 5.52 -20.68
N LEU A 456 22.84 6.66 -20.80
CA LEU A 456 22.60 7.81 -19.92
C LEU A 456 21.19 8.40 -20.14
N MET A 457 20.74 8.50 -21.39
CA MET A 457 19.41 9.00 -21.74
C MET A 457 18.30 8.07 -21.26
N GLU A 458 18.50 6.76 -21.36
CA GLU A 458 17.56 5.75 -20.86
C GLU A 458 17.52 5.75 -19.34
N LEU A 459 18.70 5.77 -18.70
CA LEU A 459 18.84 5.83 -17.25
C LEU A 459 18.12 7.06 -16.69
N THR A 460 18.34 8.25 -17.25
CA THR A 460 17.70 9.52 -16.83
C THR A 460 16.18 9.57 -17.06
N GLN A 461 15.64 8.71 -17.93
CA GLN A 461 14.20 8.57 -18.15
C GLN A 461 13.52 7.61 -17.18
N LYS A 462 14.29 6.83 -16.38
CA LYS A 462 13.69 5.90 -15.43
C LYS A 462 12.86 6.64 -14.38
N PRO A 463 11.74 6.06 -13.88
CA PRO A 463 10.82 6.70 -12.93
C PRO A 463 11.47 7.22 -11.64
N TRP A 464 12.65 6.69 -11.35
CA TRP A 464 13.45 7.06 -10.21
C TRP A 464 14.03 8.48 -10.39
N PHE A 465 14.56 8.84 -11.57
CA PHE A 465 15.12 10.17 -11.84
C PHE A 465 14.09 11.30 -11.75
N THR A 466 12.83 11.01 -12.01
CA THR A 466 11.77 12.04 -12.06
C THR A 466 11.18 12.39 -10.68
N ARG A 467 11.46 11.59 -9.64
CA ARG A 467 11.00 11.84 -8.25
C ARG A 467 11.94 12.70 -7.40
N VAL A 468 13.02 13.20 -7.99
CA VAL A 468 14.20 13.74 -7.31
C VAL A 468 14.04 15.17 -6.73
N ARG A 469 12.81 15.71 -6.60
CA ARG A 469 12.61 17.03 -5.97
C ARG A 469 12.95 17.06 -4.47
N ASP A 470 12.79 15.95 -3.76
CA ASP A 470 13.04 15.86 -2.31
C ASP A 470 14.51 15.55 -1.95
N LEU A 471 15.32 15.10 -2.93
CA LEU A 471 16.71 14.69 -2.75
C LEU A 471 17.73 15.84 -2.87
N LYS A 472 17.30 17.05 -3.26
CA LYS A 472 18.17 18.23 -3.45
C LYS A 472 19.04 18.61 -2.27
N GLU A 473 18.59 18.29 -1.07
CA GLU A 473 19.29 18.61 0.18
C GLU A 473 20.15 17.43 0.70
N MET A 474 19.87 16.20 0.26
CA MET A 474 20.43 14.98 0.85
C MET A 474 21.77 14.56 0.26
N ALA A 475 21.95 14.74 -1.05
CA ALA A 475 23.17 14.32 -1.73
C ALA A 475 24.39 15.22 -1.49
N LYS A 476 24.22 16.34 -0.79
CA LYS A 476 25.32 17.28 -0.51
C LYS A 476 26.17 16.92 0.71
N GLU A 477 25.72 15.98 1.55
CA GLU A 477 26.34 15.81 2.87
C GLU A 477 27.01 14.44 3.14
N LYS A 478 26.72 13.35 2.38
CA LYS A 478 27.33 12.01 2.56
C LYS A 478 27.44 11.15 1.28
N ARG A 479 28.23 10.06 1.35
CA ARG A 479 28.44 9.06 0.28
C ARG A 479 27.12 8.39 -0.12
N ALA A 480 26.78 8.49 -1.40
CA ALA A 480 25.70 7.73 -2.00
C ALA A 480 26.28 6.62 -2.88
N GLU A 481 25.71 5.43 -2.77
CA GLU A 481 26.08 4.26 -3.55
C GLU A 481 24.94 3.84 -4.47
N ILE A 482 25.26 3.60 -5.73
CA ILE A 482 24.31 3.09 -6.72
C ILE A 482 24.57 1.60 -6.90
N HIS A 483 23.55 0.80 -6.60
CA HIS A 483 23.56 -0.65 -6.70
C HIS A 483 22.76 -1.09 -7.92
N TYR A 484 23.35 -1.97 -8.73
CA TYR A 484 22.73 -2.55 -9.92
C TYR A 484 23.20 -4.00 -10.11
N SER A 485 22.28 -4.89 -10.45
CA SER A 485 22.58 -6.33 -10.63
C SER A 485 23.40 -6.93 -9.48
N SER A 486 24.72 -7.11 -9.64
CA SER A 486 25.65 -7.63 -8.62
C SER A 486 26.84 -6.68 -8.35
N ARG A 487 26.71 -5.40 -8.69
CA ARG A 487 27.78 -4.40 -8.67
C ARG A 487 27.32 -3.11 -8.02
N THR A 488 28.30 -2.32 -7.57
CA THR A 488 28.09 -1.03 -6.90
C THR A 488 29.00 0.01 -7.53
N ILE A 489 28.50 1.23 -7.73
CA ILE A 489 29.28 2.40 -8.11
C ILE A 489 29.00 3.58 -7.19
N GLY A 490 30.00 4.45 -6.99
CA GLY A 490 29.82 5.71 -6.27
C GLY A 490 28.96 6.69 -7.08
N ALA A 491 28.04 7.38 -6.40
CA ALA A 491 27.19 8.39 -7.00
C ALA A 491 27.98 9.52 -7.67
N GLU A 492 29.18 9.85 -7.15
CA GLU A 492 30.08 10.83 -7.76
C GLU A 492 30.48 10.47 -9.21
N CYS A 493 30.62 9.18 -9.52
CA CYS A 493 30.97 8.73 -10.86
C CYS A 493 29.81 8.94 -11.85
N LEU A 494 28.56 8.77 -11.39
CA LEU A 494 27.37 9.04 -12.20
C LEU A 494 27.22 10.54 -12.51
N ALA A 495 27.64 11.42 -11.58
CA ALA A 495 27.53 12.86 -11.73
C ALA A 495 28.41 13.42 -12.86
N LEU A 496 29.53 12.76 -13.13
CA LEU A 496 30.56 13.22 -14.06
C LEU A 496 30.25 12.88 -15.52
N ILE A 497 29.34 11.93 -15.76
CA ILE A 497 29.08 11.36 -17.09
C ILE A 497 28.71 12.41 -18.13
N PRO A 498 27.77 13.34 -17.87
CA PRO A 498 27.37 14.30 -18.90
C PRO A 498 28.54 15.15 -19.38
N TRP A 499 29.41 15.52 -18.44
CA TRP A 499 30.62 16.27 -18.71
C TRP A 499 31.67 15.42 -19.44
N LEU A 500 31.89 14.17 -19.03
CA LEU A 500 32.82 13.24 -19.68
C LEU A 500 32.39 12.86 -21.11
N LEU A 501 31.09 12.80 -21.37
CA LEU A 501 30.52 12.52 -22.69
C LEU A 501 30.30 13.78 -23.53
N GLY A 502 30.70 14.97 -23.07
CA GLY A 502 30.54 16.21 -23.84
C GLY A 502 29.08 16.56 -24.18
N HIS A 503 28.12 16.00 -23.45
CA HIS A 503 26.69 16.26 -23.63
C HIS A 503 26.24 17.29 -22.59
N GLU A 504 25.83 18.48 -23.06
CA GLU A 504 24.93 19.32 -22.27
C GLU A 504 23.59 18.59 -22.18
N ILE A 505 23.18 18.18 -20.98
CA ILE A 505 21.82 17.69 -20.72
C ILE A 505 20.88 18.91 -20.76
N SER A 506 20.73 19.46 -21.95
CA SER A 506 19.74 20.45 -22.28
C SER A 506 18.44 19.69 -22.54
N GLN A 507 17.41 19.96 -21.72
CA GLN A 507 16.00 19.50 -21.82
C GLN A 507 15.50 18.47 -20.76
N GLN A 508 16.23 18.24 -19.66
CA GLN A 508 15.67 17.56 -18.47
C GLN A 508 15.78 18.50 -17.25
N PRO A 509 14.93 18.34 -16.20
CA PRO A 509 14.90 19.28 -15.08
C PRO A 509 16.32 19.43 -14.50
N PRO A 510 16.83 20.64 -14.22
CA PRO A 510 18.15 20.91 -13.64
C PRO A 510 18.31 20.40 -12.20
N ALA A 511 17.74 19.24 -11.87
CA ALA A 511 17.71 18.69 -10.54
C ALA A 511 18.80 17.64 -10.40
N VAL A 512 18.83 16.56 -11.18
CA VAL A 512 19.49 15.32 -10.74
C VAL A 512 21.04 15.35 -10.70
N LEU A 513 21.69 16.13 -11.59
CA LEU A 513 23.16 16.22 -11.59
C LEU A 513 23.71 17.16 -10.52
N ASP A 514 22.88 18.11 -10.09
CA ASP A 514 23.17 18.98 -8.93
C ASP A 514 22.92 18.25 -7.59
N ILE A 515 22.50 16.96 -7.65
CA ILE A 515 22.03 16.10 -6.55
C ILE A 515 22.91 14.86 -6.44
N LEU A 516 24.12 14.88 -6.98
CA LEU A 516 25.09 13.84 -6.70
C LEU A 516 26.23 14.53 -5.95
N PRO A 517 26.80 13.90 -4.91
CA PRO A 517 27.78 14.56 -4.04
C PRO A 517 28.92 15.14 -4.87
N THR A 518 28.94 16.45 -4.94
CA THR A 518 30.08 17.23 -5.41
C THR A 518 30.86 17.61 -4.16
N SER A 519 31.96 16.88 -3.92
CA SER A 519 32.87 16.94 -2.77
C SER A 519 32.39 16.32 -1.46
#